data_AF-A0A382FWP3-F1
#
_entry.id   AF-A0A382FWP3-F1
#
_cell.length_a   1.000
_cell.length_b   1.000
_cell.length_c   1.000
_cell.angle_alpha   90.00
_cell.angle_beta   90.00
_cell.angle_gamma   90.00
#
_symmetry.space_group_name_H-M   'P 1'
#
loop_
_entity.id
_entity.type
_entity.pdbx_description
1 polymer ?
#
loop_
_entity_poly.entity_id
_entity_poly.type
_entity_poly.pdbx_seq_one_letter_code
_entity_poly.pdbx_strand_id
1 'polypeptide(L)'
;MKHYILKLLILLLAHSALAAQDIPTGWNMISLKDIKLRTIDGDTFEADLNRNGRIAGKQERVRLLYVDTPELNESHKGKDLEHGIPAQSFLENKLASG
;
A
#
# COMPACT_ATOMS: atom_id res chain seq x y z
N MET A 1 20.55 13.67 -33.54
CA MET A 1 21.18 14.15 -32.28
C MET A 1 20.20 14.80 -31.31
N LYS A 2 19.33 15.73 -31.72
CA LYS A 2 18.36 16.42 -30.82
C LYS A 2 17.42 15.49 -30.02
N HIS A 3 16.95 14.38 -30.61
CA HIS A 3 16.03 13.46 -29.93
C HIS A 3 16.66 12.65 -28.80
N TYR A 4 17.98 12.41 -28.83
CA TYR A 4 18.67 11.67 -27.78
C TYR A 4 18.88 12.51 -26.52
N ILE A 5 19.12 13.82 -26.70
CA ILE A 5 19.25 14.78 -25.59
C ILE A 5 17.90 14.93 -24.86
N LEU A 6 16.79 15.00 -25.61
CA LEU A 6 15.46 15.07 -25.02
C LEU A 6 15.10 13.79 -24.24
N LYS A 7 15.41 12.61 -24.79
CA LYS A 7 15.19 11.33 -24.09
C LYS A 7 16.05 11.20 -22.82
N LEU A 8 17.30 11.66 -22.86
CA LEU A 8 18.19 11.65 -21.69
C LEU A 8 17.70 12.62 -20.60
N LEU A 9 17.18 13.79 -21.00
CA LEU A 9 16.61 14.76 -20.07
C LEU A 9 15.34 14.23 -19.40
N ILE A 10 14.45 13.56 -20.16
CA ILE A 10 13.26 12.90 -19.62
C ILE A 10 13.64 11.79 -18.64
N LEU A 11 14.70 11.01 -18.94
CA LEU A 11 15.19 9.95 -18.07
C LEU A 11 15.78 10.48 -16.74
N LEU A 12 16.49 11.62 -16.79
CA LEU A 12 17.02 12.29 -15.60
C LEU A 12 15.93 12.88 -14.71
N LEU A 13 14.90 13.49 -15.32
CA LEU A 13 13.76 14.05 -14.60
C LEU A 13 12.88 12.96 -13.97
N ALA A 14 12.76 11.79 -14.61
CA ALA A 14 12.05 10.65 -14.04
C ALA A 14 12.81 10.03 -12.83
N HIS A 15 14.14 10.04 -12.82
CA HIS A 15 14.93 9.56 -11.68
C HIS A 15 14.85 10.47 -10.45
N SER A 16 14.63 11.78 -10.64
CA SER A 16 14.56 12.75 -9.54
C SER A 16 13.17 12.85 -8.90
N ALA A 17 12.14 12.27 -9.51
CA ALA A 17 10.79 12.20 -8.96
C ALA A 17 10.58 11.01 -8.00
N LEU A 18 11.55 10.11 -7.88
CA LEU A 18 11.54 9.02 -6.90
C LEU A 18 12.07 9.52 -5.55
N ALA A 19 11.52 10.63 -5.04
CA ALA A 19 11.78 11.05 -3.68
C ALA A 19 11.12 10.02 -2.74
N ALA A 20 11.94 9.28 -1.99
CA ALA A 20 11.43 8.47 -0.89
C ALA A 20 10.72 9.41 0.08
N GLN A 21 9.46 9.12 0.39
CA GLN A 21 8.70 9.90 1.35
C GLN A 21 9.27 9.59 2.74
N ASP A 22 9.97 10.56 3.33
CA ASP A 22 10.53 10.39 4.67
C ASP A 22 9.42 10.15 5.71
N ILE A 23 9.74 9.31 6.70
CA ILE A 23 8.82 9.01 7.80
C ILE A 23 8.56 10.29 8.59
N PRO A 24 7.30 10.67 8.87
CA PRO A 24 7.00 11.88 9.64
C PRO A 24 7.68 11.88 11.02
N THR A 25 8.07 13.06 11.50
CA THR A 25 8.72 13.20 12.81
C THR A 25 7.85 12.62 13.92
N GLY A 26 8.45 11.75 14.76
CA GLY A 26 7.77 11.09 15.87
C GLY A 26 7.10 9.74 15.52
N TRP A 27 7.16 9.31 14.26
CA TRP A 27 6.63 8.02 13.84
C TRP A 27 7.70 6.93 13.90
N ASN A 28 7.28 5.72 14.30
CA ASN A 28 8.13 4.54 14.25
C ASN A 28 7.82 3.73 13.00
N MET A 29 8.86 3.36 12.25
CA MET A 29 8.71 2.40 11.17
C MET A 29 8.45 1.01 11.73
N ILE A 30 7.39 0.37 11.25
CA ILE A 30 7.11 -1.04 11.52
C ILE A 30 7.29 -1.80 10.22
N SER A 31 8.20 -2.76 10.21
CA SER A 31 8.30 -3.69 9.09
C SER A 31 7.17 -4.69 9.19
N LEU A 32 6.43 -4.87 8.08
CA LEU A 32 5.43 -5.92 7.94
C LEU A 32 6.05 -7.27 7.53
N LYS A 33 7.38 -7.32 7.36
CA LYS A 33 8.09 -8.54 7.01
C LYS A 33 7.89 -9.59 8.12
N ASP A 34 7.59 -10.81 7.69
CA ASP A 34 7.27 -11.95 8.57
C ASP A 34 5.99 -11.77 9.43
N ILE A 35 5.15 -10.78 9.15
CA ILE A 35 3.83 -10.64 9.76
C ILE A 35 2.81 -11.44 8.93
N LYS A 36 1.89 -12.14 9.61
CA LYS A 36 0.75 -12.76 8.94
C LYS A 36 -0.23 -11.67 8.51
N LEU A 37 -0.39 -11.52 7.21
CA LEU A 37 -1.27 -10.54 6.59
C LEU A 37 -2.45 -11.22 5.89
N ARG A 38 -3.59 -10.54 5.85
CA ARG A 38 -4.75 -10.95 5.04
C ARG A 38 -5.39 -9.71 4.42
N THR A 39 -5.34 -9.62 3.10
CA THR A 39 -5.99 -8.53 2.36
C THR A 39 -7.52 -8.68 2.44
N ILE A 40 -8.22 -7.55 2.65
CA ILE A 40 -9.69 -7.50 2.65
C ILE A 40 -10.18 -6.90 1.35
N ASP A 41 -9.66 -5.74 0.96
CA ASP A 41 -9.97 -5.02 -0.28
C ASP A 41 -8.70 -4.30 -0.78
N GLY A 42 -8.81 -3.31 -1.66
CA GLY A 42 -7.66 -2.62 -2.24
C GLY A 42 -6.96 -1.61 -1.32
N ASP A 43 -7.52 -1.29 -0.15
CA ASP A 43 -6.94 -0.35 0.81
C ASP A 43 -6.91 -0.86 2.25
N THR A 44 -7.50 -2.02 2.53
CA THR A 44 -7.69 -2.55 3.86
C THR A 44 -7.15 -3.97 3.96
N PHE A 45 -6.40 -4.26 5.02
CA PHE A 45 -5.88 -5.58 5.34
C PHE A 45 -5.86 -5.83 6.85
N GLU A 46 -5.80 -7.10 7.25
CA GLU A 46 -5.62 -7.52 8.63
C GLU A 46 -4.15 -7.90 8.85
N ALA A 47 -3.57 -7.48 9.97
CA ALA A 47 -2.19 -7.74 10.33
C ALA A 47 -2.06 -8.18 11.80
N ASP A 48 -1.34 -9.26 12.04
CA ASP A 48 -0.98 -9.65 13.40
C ASP A 48 0.24 -8.84 13.90
N LEU A 49 -0.03 -7.62 14.37
CA LEU A 49 1.00 -6.69 14.83
C LEU A 49 1.55 -7.02 16.23
N ASN A 50 1.05 -8.08 16.89
CA ASN A 50 1.37 -8.40 18.28
C ASN A 50 2.58 -9.33 18.46
N ARG A 51 3.68 -9.07 17.73
CA ARG A 51 4.86 -9.97 17.77
C ARG A 51 5.65 -9.92 19.09
N ASN A 52 5.42 -8.93 19.96
CA ASN A 52 6.19 -8.69 21.19
C ASN A 52 5.48 -7.83 22.25
N GLY A 53 4.14 -7.70 22.21
CA GLY A 53 3.37 -6.93 23.19
C GLY A 53 3.58 -5.40 23.15
N ARG A 54 4.26 -4.87 22.12
CA ARG A 54 4.49 -3.42 21.95
C ARG A 54 3.25 -2.63 21.51
N ILE A 55 2.31 -3.30 20.87
CA ILE A 55 1.01 -2.75 20.48
C ILE A 55 -0.03 -3.67 21.11
N ALA A 56 -0.82 -3.14 22.04
CA ALA A 56 -1.81 -3.93 22.76
C ALA A 56 -3.02 -4.18 21.85
N GLY A 57 -3.14 -5.37 21.27
CA GLY A 57 -4.28 -5.72 20.43
C GLY A 57 -4.04 -6.96 19.58
N LYS A 58 -5.05 -7.81 19.48
CA LYS A 58 -5.12 -8.93 18.52
C LYS A 58 -5.13 -8.37 17.09
N GLN A 59 -4.84 -9.21 16.09
CA GLN A 59 -5.15 -9.02 14.66
C GLN A 59 -5.82 -7.67 14.34
N GLU A 60 -5.01 -6.70 13.95
CA GLU A 60 -5.45 -5.33 13.71
C GLU A 60 -5.93 -5.19 12.28
N ARG A 61 -6.98 -4.40 12.06
CA ARG A 61 -7.40 -3.99 10.72
C ARG A 61 -6.72 -2.67 10.37
N VAL A 62 -5.86 -2.70 9.36
CA VAL A 62 -5.12 -1.56 8.85
C VAL A 62 -5.79 -1.06 7.59
N ARG A 63 -6.10 0.24 7.55
CA ARG A 63 -6.59 0.93 6.35
C ARG A 63 -5.53 1.92 5.87
N LEU A 64 -5.23 1.90 4.58
CA LEU A 64 -4.36 2.88 3.95
C LEU A 64 -5.06 4.25 3.96
N LEU A 65 -4.41 5.24 4.56
CA LEU A 65 -4.95 6.60 4.55
C LEU A 65 -4.81 7.20 3.15
N TYR A 66 -5.78 8.04 2.79
CA TYR A 66 -5.83 8.78 1.51
C TYR A 66 -6.01 7.91 0.26
N VAL A 67 -6.25 6.62 0.42
CA VAL A 67 -6.63 5.70 -0.64
C VAL A 67 -8.01 5.15 -0.30
N ASP A 68 -8.91 5.17 -1.28
CA ASP A 68 -10.25 4.60 -1.17
C ASP A 68 -10.50 3.72 -2.37
N THR A 69 -10.69 2.42 -2.13
CA THR A 69 -10.85 1.42 -3.20
C THR A 69 -12.27 0.87 -3.28
N PRO A 70 -12.67 0.33 -4.44
CA PRO A 70 -14.00 -0.23 -4.61
C PRO A 70 -14.25 -1.42 -3.68
N GLU A 71 -15.45 -1.48 -3.13
CA GLU A 71 -15.81 -2.41 -2.08
C GLU A 71 -16.19 -3.80 -2.66
N LEU A 72 -15.69 -4.87 -2.04
CA LEU A 72 -15.97 -6.25 -2.46
C LEU A 72 -17.25 -6.82 -1.87
N ASN A 73 -17.79 -6.18 -0.84
CA ASN A 73 -19.04 -6.51 -0.18
C ASN A 73 -20.08 -5.40 -0.39
N GLU A 74 -21.34 -5.72 -0.08
CA GLU A 74 -22.39 -4.69 -0.05
C GLU A 74 -22.10 -3.73 1.11
N SER A 75 -21.84 -2.47 0.76
CA SER A 75 -21.59 -1.37 1.68
C SER A 75 -22.47 -0.17 1.30
N HIS A 76 -22.38 0.93 2.04
CA HIS A 76 -23.09 2.16 1.69
C HIS A 76 -22.61 2.78 0.36
N LYS A 77 -21.44 2.39 -0.16
CA LYS A 77 -20.90 2.85 -1.45
C LYS A 77 -21.33 1.95 -2.61
N GLY A 78 -21.98 0.83 -2.31
CA GLY A 78 -22.25 -0.23 -3.27
C GLY A 78 -21.03 -1.10 -3.52
N LYS A 79 -21.30 -2.25 -4.14
CA LYS A 79 -20.31 -3.27 -4.47
C LYS A 79 -19.82 -3.11 -5.91
N ASP A 80 -18.50 -3.13 -6.11
CA ASP A 80 -17.88 -3.12 -7.43
C ASP A 80 -16.80 -4.20 -7.51
N LEU A 81 -17.18 -5.35 -8.05
CA LEU A 81 -16.27 -6.48 -8.23
C LEU A 81 -15.31 -6.30 -9.39
N GLU A 82 -15.69 -5.53 -10.41
CA GLU A 82 -14.89 -5.35 -11.63
C GLU A 82 -13.57 -4.66 -11.29
N HIS A 83 -13.62 -3.63 -10.45
CA HIS A 83 -12.44 -2.88 -10.04
C HIS A 83 -11.92 -3.29 -8.65
N GLY A 84 -12.80 -3.79 -7.76
CA GLY A 84 -12.42 -4.19 -6.40
C GLY A 84 -11.50 -5.42 -6.37
N ILE A 85 -11.75 -6.44 -7.22
CA ILE A 85 -10.91 -7.65 -7.25
C ILE A 85 -9.48 -7.32 -7.71
N PRO A 86 -9.27 -6.59 -8.83
CA PRO A 86 -7.92 -6.15 -9.21
C PRO A 86 -7.21 -5.33 -8.14
N ALA A 87 -7.93 -4.42 -7.45
CA ALA A 87 -7.34 -3.59 -6.40
C ALA A 87 -6.89 -4.43 -5.19
N GLN A 88 -7.72 -5.39 -4.75
CA GLN A 88 -7.38 -6.34 -3.69
C GLN A 88 -6.14 -7.16 -4.07
N SER A 89 -6.12 -7.74 -5.28
CA SER A 89 -4.96 -8.52 -5.75
C SER A 89 -3.70 -7.68 -5.86
N PHE A 90 -3.82 -6.40 -6.25
CA PHE A 90 -2.68 -5.49 -6.26
C PHE A 90 -2.11 -5.29 -4.85
N LEU A 91 -2.97 -5.00 -3.86
CA LEU A 91 -2.52 -4.81 -2.48
C LEU A 91 -1.90 -6.09 -1.91
N GLU A 92 -2.52 -7.26 -2.14
CA GLU A 92 -1.99 -8.55 -1.73
C GLU A 92 -0.57 -8.80 -2.28
N ASN A 93 -0.35 -8.56 -3.56
CA ASN A 93 0.97 -8.72 -4.18
C ASN A 93 2.01 -7.76 -3.61
N LYS A 94 1.63 -6.51 -3.29
CA LYS A 94 2.52 -5.52 -2.67
C LYS A 94 2.89 -5.89 -1.25
N LEU A 95 1.93 -6.38 -0.46
CA LEU A 95 2.19 -6.85 0.90
C LEU A 95 3.09 -8.10 0.90
N ALA A 96 2.96 -8.97 -0.10
CA ALA A 96 3.79 -10.17 -0.24
C ALA A 96 5.25 -9.85 -0.66
N SER A 97 5.47 -8.79 -1.43
CA SER A 97 6.82 -8.42 -1.89
C SER A 97 7.68 -7.72 -0.85
N GLY A 98 7.08 -7.24 0.25
CA GLY A 98 7.74 -6.34 1.20
C GLY A 98 8.22 -5.05 0.54
#